data_AF-A0A1J7BRD9-F1
#
_entry.id   AF-A0A1J7BRD9-F1
#
_cell.length_a   1.000
_cell.length_b   1.000
_cell.length_c   1.000
_cell.angle_alpha   90.00
_cell.angle_beta   90.00
_cell.angle_gamma   90.00
#
_symmetry.space_group_name_H-M   'P 1'
#
loop_
_entity.id
_entity.type
_entity.pdbx_description
1 polymer ?
#
loop_
_entity_poly.entity_id
_entity_poly.type
_entity_poly.pdbx_seq_one_letter_code
_entity_poly.pdbx_strand_id
1 'polypeptide(L)'
;MQKIILLLALITFNITSAQQAKKKQILLIGTFHYANPGHDVAKINTFNVMSEKSQKELEVISNKIKKFGPDKIFVEWKFSKQADLDKYYNKNTDSLLKKDANEITQLALRTAKKLNHKKMYGIDYRTRFPYDSLMMSMEKANQKDLMKKTTESTEKFVKDNNERMAKSSLTDLMLYYNQKASNEDNIQWYLEVANRAGNPDDFTGASLVSNWYKRNLYMYSLVQKLTESTDNKIMVLLGAGHAAMLREFIAHDPTFEIVELSTVLK
;
A
#
# COMPACT_ATOMS: atom_id res chain seq x y z
N MET A 1 50.47 -7.12 -57.61
CA MET A 1 49.99 -7.51 -56.26
C MET A 1 49.82 -6.21 -55.48
N GLN A 2 48.70 -5.77 -54.92
CA GLN A 2 47.43 -6.37 -54.50
C GLN A 2 46.30 -5.35 -54.83
N LYS A 3 45.12 -5.84 -55.24
CA LYS A 3 43.91 -5.03 -55.34
C LYS A 3 43.22 -5.04 -53.97
N ILE A 4 43.09 -3.89 -53.32
CA ILE A 4 42.31 -3.73 -52.09
C ILE A 4 40.87 -3.46 -52.51
N ILE A 5 39.99 -4.44 -52.30
CA ILE A 5 38.54 -4.30 -52.46
C ILE A 5 38.01 -3.80 -51.11
N LEU A 6 37.54 -2.56 -51.08
CA LEU A 6 36.84 -1.99 -49.93
C LEU A 6 35.39 -2.51 -49.95
N LEU A 7 35.07 -3.43 -49.04
CA LEU A 7 33.70 -3.90 -48.86
C LEU A 7 32.97 -2.91 -47.92
N LEU A 8 32.11 -2.05 -48.48
CA LEU A 8 31.16 -1.26 -47.70
C LEU A 8 30.08 -2.18 -47.13
N ALA A 9 30.20 -2.54 -45.86
CA ALA A 9 29.11 -3.16 -45.11
C ALA A 9 28.08 -2.07 -44.76
N LEU A 10 26.98 -2.04 -45.51
CA LEU A 10 25.78 -1.29 -45.15
C LEU A 10 25.17 -1.93 -43.89
N ILE A 11 25.48 -1.36 -42.72
CA ILE A 11 24.76 -1.65 -41.48
C ILE A 11 23.42 -0.93 -41.58
N THR A 12 22.39 -1.65 -42.03
CA THR A 12 21.01 -1.18 -41.90
C THR A 12 20.66 -1.21 -40.41
N PHE A 13 20.78 -0.07 -39.74
CA PHE A 13 20.15 0.16 -38.45
C PHE A 13 18.63 0.05 -38.65
N ASN A 14 18.07 -1.12 -38.37
CA ASN A 14 16.64 -1.22 -38.07
C ASN A 14 16.41 -0.46 -36.78
N ILE A 15 16.11 0.84 -36.88
CA ILE A 15 15.51 1.60 -35.80
C ILE A 15 14.08 1.09 -35.70
N THR A 16 13.91 -0.10 -35.11
CA THR A 16 12.66 -0.39 -34.42
C THR A 16 12.60 0.61 -33.29
N SER A 17 11.90 1.72 -33.53
CA SER A 17 11.42 2.58 -32.47
C SER A 17 10.78 1.64 -31.46
N ALA A 18 11.45 1.42 -30.32
CA ALA A 18 10.87 0.68 -29.23
C ALA A 18 9.70 1.54 -28.77
N GLN A 19 8.51 1.29 -29.33
CA GLN A 19 7.28 1.92 -28.91
C GLN A 19 7.19 1.59 -27.43
N GLN A 20 7.45 2.60 -26.58
CA GLN A 20 7.52 2.42 -25.15
C GLN A 20 6.19 1.77 -24.74
N ALA A 21 6.29 0.49 -24.35
CA ALA A 21 5.10 -0.30 -24.08
C ALA A 21 4.26 0.46 -23.05
N LYS A 22 2.97 0.64 -23.33
CA LYS A 22 2.07 1.38 -22.45
C LYS A 22 2.15 0.77 -21.05
N LYS A 23 2.50 1.59 -20.06
CA LYS A 23 2.60 1.15 -18.67
C LYS A 23 1.25 0.60 -18.18
N LYS A 24 1.30 -0.46 -17.37
CA LYS A 24 0.14 -0.98 -16.64
C LYS A 24 -0.22 0.02 -15.54
N GLN A 25 -1.51 0.19 -15.29
CA GLN A 25 -1.98 1.17 -14.31
C GLN A 25 -2.22 0.50 -12.96
N ILE A 26 -1.66 1.06 -11.89
CA ILE A 26 -1.92 0.61 -10.53
C ILE A 26 -2.68 1.69 -9.75
N LEU A 27 -3.93 1.39 -9.39
CA LEU A 27 -4.68 2.15 -8.40
C LEU A 27 -4.27 1.66 -7.01
N LEU A 28 -3.32 2.36 -6.41
CA LEU A 28 -2.81 2.06 -5.08
C LEU A 28 -3.60 2.85 -4.04
N ILE A 29 -4.25 2.13 -3.12
CA ILE A 29 -5.14 2.68 -2.11
C ILE A 29 -4.62 2.33 -0.72
N GLY A 30 -4.16 3.34 0.01
CA GLY A 30 -3.91 3.31 1.44
C GLY A 30 -5.20 3.55 2.24
N THR A 31 -5.36 2.82 3.34
CA THR A 31 -6.48 2.98 4.28
C THR A 31 -5.98 3.19 5.70
N PHE A 32 -6.88 3.64 6.58
CA PHE A 32 -6.61 3.79 8.01
C PHE A 32 -7.02 2.56 8.83
N HIS A 33 -7.12 1.39 8.20
CA HIS A 33 -7.67 0.15 8.77
C HIS A 33 -9.07 0.36 9.38
N TYR A 34 -10.12 0.24 8.56
CA TYR A 34 -11.49 0.59 8.97
C TYR A 34 -11.97 -0.13 10.24
N ALA A 35 -11.62 -1.42 10.35
CA ALA A 35 -11.96 -2.24 11.50
C ALA A 35 -11.07 -1.99 12.73
N ASN A 36 -9.96 -1.26 12.56
CA ASN A 36 -8.95 -0.92 13.57
C ASN A 36 -8.73 -2.06 14.59
N PRO A 37 -8.05 -3.15 14.19
CA PRO A 37 -7.90 -4.33 15.05
C PRO A 37 -6.99 -4.08 16.27
N GLY A 38 -6.47 -2.86 16.44
CA GLY A 38 -5.66 -2.48 17.59
C GLY A 38 -4.27 -3.10 17.60
N HIS A 39 -3.71 -3.48 16.44
CA HIS A 39 -2.36 -4.03 16.34
C HIS A 39 -1.27 -2.95 16.20
N ASP A 40 -1.64 -1.75 15.78
CA ASP A 40 -0.68 -0.66 15.56
C ASP A 40 -0.17 -0.08 16.88
N VAL A 41 1.06 0.41 16.89
CA VAL A 41 1.67 1.04 18.08
C VAL A 41 0.87 2.28 18.48
N ALA A 42 0.56 3.14 17.51
CA ALA A 42 -0.32 4.29 17.72
C ALA A 42 -1.79 3.85 17.73
N LYS A 43 -2.53 4.21 18.78
CA LYS A 43 -3.96 3.88 18.92
C LYS A 43 -4.81 5.08 18.53
N ILE A 44 -5.55 4.97 17.44
CA ILE A 44 -6.52 5.96 16.97
C ILE A 44 -7.96 5.50 17.26
N ASN A 45 -8.90 6.44 17.24
CA ASN A 45 -10.32 6.18 17.42
C ASN A 45 -10.88 5.30 16.28
N THR A 46 -12.02 4.67 16.53
CA THR A 46 -12.76 3.96 15.48
C THR A 46 -13.58 4.95 14.67
N PHE A 47 -13.60 4.77 13.36
CA PHE A 47 -14.48 5.49 12.45
C PHE A 47 -15.66 4.58 12.10
N ASN A 48 -16.89 5.07 12.21
CA ASN A 48 -18.08 4.26 11.92
C ASN A 48 -18.32 4.12 10.42
N VAL A 49 -17.57 3.21 9.79
CA VAL A 49 -17.71 2.84 8.37
C VAL A 49 -19.06 2.18 8.04
N MET A 50 -19.75 1.66 9.06
CA MET A 50 -21.06 1.00 8.91
C MET A 50 -22.24 1.97 8.95
N SER A 51 -22.00 3.26 9.21
CA SER A 51 -23.02 4.31 9.15
C SER A 51 -23.63 4.42 7.74
N GLU A 52 -24.91 4.80 7.65
CA GLU A 52 -25.61 4.94 6.37
C GLU A 52 -24.87 5.91 5.41
N LYS A 53 -24.37 7.03 5.94
CA LYS A 53 -23.55 7.99 5.20
C LYS A 53 -22.29 7.33 4.61
N SER A 54 -21.52 6.61 5.42
CA SER A 54 -20.30 5.93 4.96
C SER A 54 -20.60 4.82 3.96
N GLN A 55 -21.71 4.11 4.12
CA GLN A 55 -22.14 3.06 3.18
C GLN A 55 -22.53 3.65 1.81
N LYS A 56 -23.18 4.81 1.77
CA LYS A 56 -23.45 5.59 0.55
C LYS A 56 -22.14 6.05 -0.11
N GLU A 57 -21.19 6.55 0.67
CA GLU A 57 -19.88 6.96 0.15
C GLU A 57 -19.08 5.78 -0.41
N LEU A 58 -19.04 4.62 0.26
CA LEU A 58 -18.42 3.40 -0.25
C LEU A 58 -19.06 2.90 -1.54
N GLU A 59 -20.38 3.05 -1.67
CA GLU A 59 -21.09 2.72 -2.89
C GLU A 59 -20.66 3.63 -4.05
N VAL A 60 -20.53 4.93 -3.81
CA VAL A 60 -19.99 5.89 -4.80
C VAL A 60 -18.54 5.55 -5.16
N ILE A 61 -17.66 5.36 -4.17
CA ILE A 61 -16.25 5.03 -4.35
C ILE A 61 -16.10 3.75 -5.16
N SER A 62 -16.75 2.65 -4.75
CA SER A 62 -16.65 1.37 -5.45
C SER A 62 -17.24 1.42 -6.86
N ASN A 63 -18.27 2.23 -7.13
CA ASN A 63 -18.79 2.44 -8.48
C ASN A 63 -17.81 3.24 -9.36
N LYS A 64 -17.09 4.21 -8.79
CA LYS A 64 -16.01 4.93 -9.50
C LYS A 64 -14.82 4.01 -9.81
N ILE A 65 -14.40 3.17 -8.86
CA ILE A 65 -13.37 2.16 -9.10
C ILE A 65 -13.84 1.11 -10.12
N LYS A 66 -15.11 0.70 -10.10
CA LYS A 66 -15.67 -0.16 -11.14
C LYS A 66 -15.52 0.44 -12.53
N LYS A 67 -15.78 1.76 -12.69
CA LYS A 67 -15.57 2.47 -13.96
C LYS A 67 -14.09 2.54 -14.35
N PHE A 68 -13.18 2.68 -13.38
CA PHE A 68 -11.74 2.55 -13.65
C PHE A 68 -11.42 1.16 -14.23
N GLY A 69 -12.07 0.12 -13.71
CA GLY A 69 -12.08 -1.23 -14.27
C GLY A 69 -10.78 -2.01 -14.03
N PRO A 70 -10.35 -2.23 -12.77
CA PRO A 70 -9.18 -3.05 -12.50
C PRO A 70 -9.45 -4.51 -12.85
N ASP A 71 -8.58 -5.11 -13.66
CA ASP A 71 -8.58 -6.52 -14.05
C ASP A 71 -8.28 -7.44 -12.85
N LYS A 72 -7.48 -6.93 -11.89
CA LYS A 72 -7.04 -7.66 -10.70
C LYS A 72 -7.09 -6.78 -9.45
N ILE A 73 -7.49 -7.36 -8.31
CA ILE A 73 -7.57 -6.67 -7.01
C ILE A 73 -6.74 -7.42 -5.98
N PHE A 74 -5.73 -6.74 -5.44
CA PHE A 74 -4.84 -7.21 -4.40
C PHE A 74 -5.22 -6.62 -3.04
N VAL A 75 -5.11 -7.40 -1.98
CA VAL A 75 -5.53 -7.03 -0.62
C VAL A 75 -4.49 -7.46 0.42
N GLU A 76 -4.46 -6.75 1.55
CA GLU A 76 -3.63 -7.07 2.73
C GLU A 76 -4.11 -8.33 3.48
N TRP A 77 -4.11 -9.46 2.78
CA TRP A 77 -4.39 -10.78 3.33
C TRP A 77 -3.15 -11.66 3.15
N LYS A 78 -2.80 -12.48 4.15
CA LYS A 78 -1.59 -13.31 4.10
C LYS A 78 -1.58 -14.15 2.83
N PHE A 79 -0.53 -14.03 2.02
CA PHE A 79 -0.42 -14.79 0.76
C PHE A 79 -0.48 -16.30 0.98
N SER A 80 0.13 -16.80 2.06
CA SER A 80 0.07 -18.21 2.46
C SER A 80 -1.34 -18.71 2.83
N LYS A 81 -2.31 -17.79 2.97
CA LYS A 81 -3.71 -18.06 3.27
C LYS A 81 -4.65 -17.66 2.14
N GLN A 82 -4.18 -17.73 0.89
CA GLN A 82 -5.01 -17.46 -0.28
C GLN A 82 -6.28 -18.33 -0.33
N ALA A 83 -6.19 -19.61 0.05
CA ALA A 83 -7.36 -20.49 0.09
C ALA A 83 -8.44 -20.01 1.10
N ASP A 84 -8.02 -19.44 2.24
CA ASP A 84 -8.94 -18.84 3.22
C ASP A 84 -9.62 -17.60 2.63
N LEU A 85 -8.88 -16.79 1.85
CA LEU A 85 -9.41 -15.62 1.15
C LEU A 85 -10.41 -16.02 0.05
N ASP A 86 -10.13 -17.07 -0.72
CA ASP A 86 -11.02 -17.58 -1.75
C ASP A 86 -12.32 -18.12 -1.15
N LYS A 87 -12.23 -18.85 -0.02
CA LYS A 87 -13.40 -19.27 0.76
C LYS A 87 -14.18 -18.07 1.29
N TYR A 88 -13.48 -17.04 1.77
CA TYR A 88 -14.09 -15.79 2.22
C TYR A 88 -14.83 -15.07 1.09
N TYR A 89 -14.21 -14.97 -0.10
CA TYR A 89 -14.79 -14.36 -1.29
C TYR A 89 -16.11 -15.00 -1.72
N ASN A 90 -16.22 -16.32 -1.56
CA ASN A 90 -17.40 -17.09 -1.96
C ASN A 90 -18.55 -17.06 -0.94
N LYS A 91 -18.38 -16.42 0.22
CA LYS A 91 -19.49 -16.20 1.15
C LYS A 91 -20.52 -15.23 0.59
N ASN A 92 -21.72 -15.23 1.19
CA ASN A 92 -22.80 -14.31 0.83
C ASN A 92 -22.35 -12.86 1.03
N THR A 93 -22.24 -12.13 -0.08
CA THR A 93 -21.69 -10.77 -0.12
C THR A 93 -22.56 -9.78 0.65
N ASP A 94 -23.89 -9.83 0.48
CA ASP A 94 -24.81 -8.93 1.18
C ASP A 94 -24.76 -9.10 2.69
N SER A 95 -24.57 -10.35 3.17
CA SER A 95 -24.40 -10.64 4.58
C SER A 95 -23.09 -10.07 5.12
N LEU A 96 -21.98 -10.24 4.39
CA LEU A 96 -20.68 -9.71 4.77
C LEU A 96 -20.67 -8.18 4.81
N LEU A 97 -21.19 -7.53 3.77
CA LEU A 97 -21.25 -6.06 3.70
C LEU A 97 -22.08 -5.43 4.83
N LYS A 98 -23.01 -6.17 5.44
CA LYS A 98 -23.82 -5.72 6.58
C LYS A 98 -23.17 -5.96 7.94
N LYS A 99 -22.17 -6.85 8.05
CA LYS A 99 -21.66 -7.34 9.35
C LYS A 99 -20.19 -7.07 9.59
N ASP A 100 -19.41 -6.88 8.54
CA ASP A 100 -17.96 -6.81 8.63
C ASP A 100 -17.44 -5.46 8.16
N ALA A 101 -16.90 -4.69 9.11
CA ALA A 101 -16.40 -3.34 8.90
C ALA A 101 -15.02 -3.28 8.22
N ASN A 102 -14.37 -4.43 7.96
CA ASN A 102 -13.02 -4.46 7.39
C ASN A 102 -12.96 -3.83 5.98
N GLU A 103 -11.89 -3.10 5.68
CA GLU A 103 -11.65 -2.46 4.38
C GLU A 103 -11.59 -3.46 3.21
N ILE A 104 -11.08 -4.67 3.44
CA ILE A 104 -11.09 -5.75 2.46
C ILE A 104 -12.53 -6.09 2.09
N THR A 105 -13.44 -6.06 3.04
CA THR A 105 -14.86 -6.37 2.85
C THR A 105 -15.60 -5.18 2.24
N GLN A 106 -15.49 -4.03 2.90
CA GLN A 106 -16.26 -2.84 2.60
C GLN A 106 -15.85 -2.20 1.27
N LEU A 107 -14.60 -2.32 0.85
CA LEU A 107 -14.10 -1.73 -0.39
C LEU A 107 -13.66 -2.77 -1.43
N ALA A 108 -12.70 -3.65 -1.11
CA ALA A 108 -12.14 -4.56 -2.12
C ALA A 108 -13.14 -5.63 -2.59
N LEU A 109 -13.79 -6.36 -1.67
CA LEU A 109 -14.79 -7.38 -1.99
C LEU A 109 -15.98 -6.75 -2.70
N ARG A 110 -16.50 -5.62 -2.19
CA ARG A 110 -17.57 -4.85 -2.83
C ARG A 110 -17.25 -4.55 -4.30
N THR A 111 -16.05 -4.04 -4.55
CA THR A 111 -15.58 -3.67 -5.90
C THR A 111 -15.38 -4.90 -6.78
N ALA A 112 -14.73 -5.94 -6.27
CA ALA A 112 -14.51 -7.20 -6.99
C ALA A 112 -15.82 -7.84 -7.45
N LYS A 113 -16.85 -7.86 -6.59
CA LYS A 113 -18.18 -8.39 -6.92
C LYS A 113 -18.87 -7.56 -7.99
N LYS A 114 -18.79 -6.23 -7.92
CA LYS A 114 -19.32 -5.32 -8.94
C LYS A 114 -18.67 -5.48 -10.33
N LEU A 115 -17.42 -5.96 -10.36
CA LEU A 115 -16.65 -6.26 -11.57
C LEU A 115 -16.82 -7.71 -12.05
N ASN A 116 -17.60 -8.53 -11.34
CA ASN A 116 -17.77 -9.96 -11.60
C ASN A 116 -16.48 -10.79 -11.52
N HIS A 117 -15.49 -10.33 -10.73
CA HIS A 117 -14.28 -11.07 -10.47
C HIS A 117 -14.58 -12.42 -9.81
N LYS A 118 -13.67 -13.37 -9.96
CA LYS A 118 -13.83 -14.70 -9.35
C LYS A 118 -13.10 -14.85 -8.01
N LYS A 119 -12.14 -13.96 -7.73
CA LYS A 119 -11.36 -13.94 -6.50
C LYS A 119 -10.67 -12.59 -6.31
N MET A 120 -10.08 -12.41 -5.13
CA MET A 120 -9.10 -11.36 -4.82
C MET A 120 -7.76 -12.01 -4.51
N TYR A 121 -6.67 -11.26 -4.52
CA TYR A 121 -5.32 -11.79 -4.36
C TYR A 121 -4.70 -11.26 -3.07
N GLY A 122 -4.42 -12.14 -2.11
CA GLY A 122 -3.74 -11.79 -0.87
C GLY A 122 -2.26 -11.60 -1.11
N ILE A 123 -1.68 -10.51 -0.63
CA ILE A 123 -0.25 -10.22 -0.81
C ILE A 123 0.52 -10.01 0.48
N ASP A 124 -0.12 -10.03 1.65
CA ASP A 124 0.55 -9.74 2.92
C ASP A 124 1.62 -10.80 3.25
N TYR A 125 2.78 -10.32 3.70
CA TYR A 125 3.90 -11.12 4.17
C TYR A 125 4.41 -10.57 5.50
N ARG A 126 3.89 -11.09 6.62
CA ARG A 126 4.22 -10.55 7.94
C ARG A 126 5.68 -10.79 8.32
N THR A 127 6.37 -9.73 8.67
CA THR A 127 7.71 -9.74 9.28
C THR A 127 7.62 -9.31 10.75
N ARG A 128 8.69 -9.53 11.51
CA ARG A 128 8.77 -9.08 12.91
C ARG A 128 8.89 -7.55 12.96
N PHE A 129 8.17 -6.92 13.88
CA PHE A 129 8.26 -5.50 14.20
C PHE A 129 8.69 -5.31 15.67
N PRO A 130 10.00 -5.37 15.99
CA PRO A 130 10.47 -5.43 17.38
C PRO A 130 10.53 -4.03 18.05
N TYR A 131 9.37 -3.39 18.23
CA TYR A 131 9.28 -2.04 18.80
C TYR A 131 9.86 -1.96 20.22
N ASP A 132 9.63 -2.95 21.07
CA ASP A 132 10.19 -2.95 22.44
C ASP A 132 11.73 -2.99 22.42
N SER A 133 12.32 -3.76 21.49
CA SER A 133 13.77 -3.80 21.30
C SER A 133 14.31 -2.45 20.82
N LEU A 134 13.58 -1.75 19.96
CA LEU A 134 13.92 -0.39 19.53
C LEU A 134 14.03 0.55 20.74
N MET A 135 13.02 0.54 21.62
CA MET A 135 12.99 1.41 22.80
C MET A 135 14.10 1.08 23.80
N MET A 136 14.36 -0.20 24.07
CA MET A 136 15.47 -0.63 24.93
C MET A 136 16.83 -0.23 24.38
N SER A 137 17.02 -0.30 23.06
CA SER A 137 18.24 0.13 22.38
C SER A 137 18.48 1.64 22.53
N MET A 138 17.43 2.47 22.36
CA MET A 138 17.52 3.92 22.60
C MET A 138 17.87 4.25 24.05
N GLU A 139 17.25 3.54 25.02
CA GLU A 139 17.51 3.74 26.44
C GLU A 139 18.97 3.41 26.80
N LYS A 140 19.48 2.25 26.34
CA LYS A 140 20.87 1.83 26.54
C LYS A 140 21.87 2.82 25.94
N ALA A 141 21.53 3.43 24.81
CA ALA A 141 22.34 4.44 24.14
C ALA A 141 22.15 5.86 24.70
N ASN A 142 21.34 6.05 25.76
CA ASN A 142 21.00 7.34 26.35
C ASN A 142 20.44 8.37 25.33
N GLN A 143 19.72 7.89 24.32
CA GLN A 143 19.17 8.70 23.22
C GLN A 143 17.85 9.39 23.62
N LYS A 144 17.87 10.20 24.69
CA LYS A 144 16.68 10.84 25.27
C LYS A 144 15.91 11.70 24.27
N ASP A 145 16.60 12.43 23.41
CA ASP A 145 15.96 13.26 22.37
C ASP A 145 15.19 12.43 21.35
N LEU A 146 15.72 11.25 20.99
CA LEU A 146 15.09 10.34 20.04
C LEU A 146 13.85 9.67 20.63
N MET A 147 13.91 9.32 21.92
CA MET A 147 12.76 8.81 22.66
C MET A 147 11.67 9.87 22.80
N LYS A 148 12.04 11.11 23.17
CA LYS A 148 11.11 12.25 23.23
C LYS A 148 10.42 12.48 21.88
N LYS A 149 11.20 12.49 20.80
CA LYS A 149 10.68 12.63 19.43
C LYS A 149 9.74 11.47 19.04
N THR A 150 10.04 10.24 19.46
CA THR A 150 9.15 9.08 19.25
C THR A 150 7.79 9.31 19.91
N THR A 151 7.79 9.73 21.17
CA THR A 151 6.58 10.03 21.93
C THR A 151 5.79 11.17 21.30
N GLU A 152 6.43 12.32 21.06
CA GLU A 152 5.78 13.50 20.46
C GLU A 152 5.20 13.21 19.07
N SER A 153 5.93 12.47 18.23
CA SER A 153 5.43 12.07 16.91
C SER A 153 4.21 11.16 17.01
N THR A 154 4.22 10.21 17.95
CA THR A 154 3.11 9.29 18.19
C THR A 154 1.88 10.04 18.71
N GLU A 155 2.05 10.91 19.70
CA GLU A 155 0.97 11.73 20.27
C GLU A 155 0.37 12.67 19.24
N LYS A 156 1.20 13.36 18.46
CA LYS A 156 0.77 14.21 17.35
C LYS A 156 -0.01 13.41 16.32
N PHE A 157 0.49 12.24 15.90
CA PHE A 157 -0.20 11.37 14.96
C PHE A 157 -1.58 10.95 15.49
N VAL A 158 -1.67 10.53 16.75
CA VAL A 158 -2.94 10.12 17.37
C VAL A 158 -3.93 11.29 17.43
N LYS A 159 -3.48 12.45 17.92
CA LYS A 159 -4.31 13.66 18.05
C LYS A 159 -4.84 14.11 16.69
N ASP A 160 -3.97 14.28 15.70
CA ASP A 160 -4.34 14.79 14.39
C ASP A 160 -5.29 13.83 13.64
N ASN A 161 -5.04 12.52 13.74
CA ASN A 161 -5.93 11.54 13.11
C ASN A 161 -7.29 11.44 13.80
N ASN A 162 -7.33 11.53 15.14
CA ASN A 162 -8.60 11.53 15.87
C ASN A 162 -9.43 12.78 15.56
N GLU A 163 -8.80 13.95 15.53
CA GLU A 163 -9.47 15.21 15.13
C GLU A 163 -9.99 15.14 13.70
N ARG A 164 -9.22 14.54 12.78
CA ARG A 164 -9.63 14.37 11.40
C ARG A 164 -10.81 13.40 11.28
N MET A 165 -10.74 12.24 11.92
CA MET A 165 -11.82 11.24 11.93
C MET A 165 -13.13 11.81 12.46
N ALA A 166 -13.07 12.70 13.45
CA ALA A 166 -14.26 13.35 14.02
C ALA A 166 -14.93 14.36 13.06
N LYS A 167 -14.19 14.94 12.12
CA LYS A 167 -14.64 16.05 11.27
C LYS A 167 -14.84 15.66 9.80
N SER A 168 -14.20 14.60 9.35
CA SER A 168 -14.14 14.21 7.94
C SER A 168 -15.19 13.19 7.54
N SER A 169 -15.60 13.22 6.27
CA SER A 169 -16.29 12.10 5.64
C SER A 169 -15.34 10.91 5.41
N LEU A 170 -15.88 9.73 5.07
CA LEU A 170 -15.05 8.59 4.69
C LEU A 170 -14.24 8.92 3.42
N THR A 171 -14.86 9.60 2.47
CA THR A 171 -14.22 10.03 1.23
C THR A 171 -13.05 10.98 1.51
N ASP A 172 -13.21 11.95 2.40
CA ASP A 172 -12.14 12.87 2.79
C ASP A 172 -10.97 12.12 3.45
N LEU A 173 -11.27 11.17 4.34
CA LEU A 173 -10.24 10.32 4.96
C LEU A 173 -9.51 9.50 3.90
N MET A 174 -10.24 8.84 3.01
CA MET A 174 -9.64 8.06 1.93
C MET A 174 -8.74 8.90 1.03
N LEU A 175 -9.14 10.14 0.70
CA LEU A 175 -8.29 11.05 -0.05
C LEU A 175 -7.05 11.47 0.74
N TYR A 176 -7.21 11.81 2.03
CA TYR A 176 -6.10 12.22 2.89
C TYR A 176 -4.99 11.16 2.99
N TYR A 177 -5.34 9.91 3.29
CA TYR A 177 -4.37 8.81 3.44
C TYR A 177 -3.72 8.37 2.12
N ASN A 178 -4.12 8.96 0.99
CA ASN A 178 -3.53 8.71 -0.33
C ASN A 178 -2.79 9.93 -0.90
N GLN A 179 -2.67 11.02 -0.14
CA GLN A 179 -1.90 12.20 -0.54
C GLN A 179 -0.40 12.02 -0.29
N LYS A 180 0.41 12.67 -1.12
CA LYS A 180 1.88 12.67 -1.02
C LYS A 180 2.36 13.01 0.39
N ALA A 181 1.84 14.08 1.00
CA ALA A 181 2.23 14.50 2.36
C ALA A 181 1.98 13.39 3.41
N SER A 182 0.81 12.74 3.39
CA SER A 182 0.53 11.65 4.32
C SER A 182 1.44 10.43 4.08
N ASN A 183 1.80 10.14 2.83
CA ASN A 183 2.76 9.07 2.52
C ASN A 183 4.16 9.39 3.04
N GLU A 184 4.61 10.65 2.91
CA GLU A 184 5.91 11.11 3.41
C GLU A 184 5.97 11.01 4.94
N ASP A 185 4.92 11.48 5.64
CA ASP A 185 4.82 11.37 7.10
C ASP A 185 4.91 9.90 7.56
N ASN A 186 4.27 8.97 6.84
CA ASN A 186 4.33 7.54 7.14
C ASN A 186 5.75 6.95 7.07
N ILE A 187 6.57 7.42 6.11
CA ILE A 187 7.94 6.93 5.90
C ILE A 187 8.92 7.63 6.85
N GLN A 188 8.68 8.92 7.14
CA GLN A 188 9.62 9.78 7.86
C GLN A 188 10.01 9.23 9.22
N TRP A 189 9.07 8.73 10.02
CA TRP A 189 9.38 8.18 11.35
C TRP A 189 10.40 7.04 11.29
N TYR A 190 10.33 6.17 10.26
CA TYR A 190 11.27 5.06 10.11
C TYR A 190 12.70 5.55 9.91
N LEU A 191 12.90 6.59 9.11
CA LEU A 191 14.22 7.08 8.74
C LEU A 191 14.78 8.08 9.75
N GLU A 192 13.93 8.97 10.26
CA GLU A 192 14.33 10.06 11.15
C GLU A 192 14.47 9.62 12.61
N VAL A 193 13.73 8.57 13.00
CA VAL A 193 13.67 8.07 14.38
C VAL A 193 14.17 6.63 14.47
N ALA A 194 13.42 5.68 13.92
CA ALA A 194 13.68 4.26 14.17
C ALA A 194 15.08 3.82 13.68
N ASN A 195 15.51 4.25 12.50
CA ASN A 195 16.80 3.85 11.92
C ASN A 195 18.01 4.30 12.75
N ARG A 196 17.86 5.35 13.58
CA ARG A 196 18.95 5.95 14.38
C ARG A 196 19.05 5.37 15.80
N ALA A 197 18.15 4.46 16.15
CA ALA A 197 18.12 3.87 17.49
C ALA A 197 19.34 2.99 17.75
N GLY A 198 19.99 3.22 18.89
CA GLY A 198 21.16 2.47 19.35
C GLY A 198 22.49 3.22 19.21
N ASN A 199 23.53 2.65 19.81
CA ASN A 199 24.91 3.08 19.59
C ASN A 199 25.36 2.77 18.14
N PRO A 200 26.46 3.34 17.63
CA PRO A 200 26.90 3.11 16.26
C PRO A 200 27.09 1.64 15.84
N ASP A 201 27.32 0.74 16.79
CA ASP A 201 27.46 -0.71 16.60
C ASP A 201 26.16 -1.51 16.87
N ASP A 202 25.09 -0.85 17.33
CA ASP A 202 23.77 -1.44 17.58
C ASP A 202 22.83 -1.19 16.40
N PHE A 203 22.63 -2.22 15.57
CA PHE A 203 21.76 -2.17 14.41
C PHE A 203 20.28 -2.50 14.72
N THR A 204 19.84 -2.44 15.97
CA THR A 204 18.43 -2.75 16.32
C THR A 204 17.45 -1.85 15.57
N GLY A 205 17.72 -0.55 15.49
CA GLY A 205 16.92 0.40 14.72
C GLY A 205 16.85 0.09 13.24
N ALA A 206 18.02 -0.04 12.61
CA ALA A 206 18.14 -0.40 11.19
C ALA A 206 17.50 -1.77 10.88
N SER A 207 17.57 -2.74 11.80
CA SER A 207 16.97 -4.06 11.66
C SER A 207 15.43 -4.00 11.67
N LEU A 208 14.82 -3.17 12.52
CA LEU A 208 13.37 -2.93 12.51
C LEU A 208 12.94 -2.33 11.17
N VAL A 209 13.63 -1.27 10.73
CA VAL A 209 13.32 -0.60 9.45
C VAL A 209 13.53 -1.53 8.27
N SER A 210 14.61 -2.32 8.26
CA SER A 210 14.88 -3.34 7.25
C SER A 210 13.77 -4.39 7.18
N ASN A 211 13.27 -4.88 8.32
CA ASN A 211 12.14 -5.82 8.34
C ASN A 211 10.84 -5.18 7.83
N TRP A 212 10.66 -3.88 8.06
CA TRP A 212 9.56 -3.15 7.48
C TRP A 212 9.68 -3.08 5.94
N TYR A 213 10.83 -2.63 5.42
CA TYR A 213 11.11 -2.63 3.98
C TYR A 213 10.94 -4.01 3.35
N LYS A 214 11.44 -5.07 4.00
CA LYS A 214 11.34 -6.46 3.56
C LYS A 214 9.89 -6.91 3.37
N ARG A 215 8.99 -6.61 4.31
CA ARG A 215 7.55 -6.93 4.18
C ARG A 215 6.98 -6.28 2.93
N ASN A 216 7.19 -4.97 2.73
CA ASN A 216 6.70 -4.27 1.54
C ASN A 216 7.27 -4.79 0.24
N LEU A 217 8.58 -5.03 0.22
CA LEU A 217 9.25 -5.51 -0.98
C LEU A 217 8.68 -6.87 -1.38
N TYR A 218 8.39 -7.73 -0.41
CA TYR A 218 7.77 -9.02 -0.66
C TYR A 218 6.33 -8.86 -1.15
N MET A 219 5.52 -8.00 -0.50
CA MET A 219 4.17 -7.67 -0.96
C MET A 219 4.17 -7.15 -2.41
N TYR A 220 5.08 -6.23 -2.73
CA TYR A 220 5.21 -5.69 -4.09
C TYR A 220 5.69 -6.74 -5.09
N SER A 221 6.63 -7.61 -4.70
CA SER A 221 7.06 -8.72 -5.56
C SER A 221 5.92 -9.66 -5.90
N LEU A 222 4.95 -9.85 -4.99
CA LEU A 222 3.75 -10.64 -5.26
C LEU A 222 2.80 -9.91 -6.23
N VAL A 223 2.65 -8.59 -6.11
CA VAL A 223 1.92 -7.80 -7.12
C VAL A 223 2.54 -8.02 -8.49
N GLN A 224 3.86 -7.86 -8.63
CA GLN A 224 4.57 -8.04 -9.90
C GLN A 224 4.41 -9.47 -10.46
N LYS A 225 4.63 -10.51 -9.64
CA LYS A 225 4.56 -11.92 -10.06
C LYS A 225 3.16 -12.37 -10.44
N LEU A 226 2.14 -11.84 -9.78
CA LEU A 226 0.75 -12.24 -9.96
C LEU A 226 0.02 -11.37 -10.98
N THR A 227 0.57 -10.24 -11.41
CA THR A 227 0.05 -9.47 -12.53
C THR A 227 0.46 -10.12 -13.85
N GLU A 228 -0.53 -10.51 -14.65
CA GLU A 228 -0.36 -11.19 -15.92
C GLU A 228 -0.18 -10.17 -17.06
N SER A 229 0.30 -10.63 -18.21
CA SER A 229 0.46 -9.78 -19.40
C SER A 229 -0.87 -9.15 -19.85
N THR A 230 -1.99 -9.84 -19.64
CA THR A 230 -3.35 -9.41 -19.96
C THR A 230 -3.94 -8.38 -19.00
N ASP A 231 -3.39 -8.25 -17.78
CA ASP A 231 -3.88 -7.28 -16.79
C ASP A 231 -3.36 -5.87 -17.14
N ASN A 232 -4.22 -4.97 -17.58
CA ASN A 232 -3.84 -3.60 -17.93
C ASN A 232 -3.99 -2.64 -16.75
N LYS A 233 -4.96 -2.91 -15.87
CA LYS A 233 -5.26 -2.10 -14.70
C LYS A 233 -5.38 -2.99 -13.49
N ILE A 234 -4.74 -2.62 -12.39
CA ILE A 234 -4.84 -3.35 -11.13
C ILE A 234 -5.19 -2.39 -10.00
N MET A 235 -5.80 -2.92 -8.96
CA MET A 235 -6.03 -2.22 -7.70
C MET A 235 -5.27 -2.93 -6.59
N VAL A 236 -4.57 -2.17 -5.74
CA VAL A 236 -3.90 -2.68 -4.55
C VAL A 236 -4.43 -1.93 -3.34
N LEU A 237 -5.05 -2.64 -2.40
CA LEU A 237 -5.62 -2.08 -1.17
C LEU A 237 -4.82 -2.55 0.05
N LEU A 238 -4.21 -1.60 0.77
CA LEU A 238 -3.37 -1.84 1.94
C LEU A 238 -3.63 -0.81 3.05
N GLY A 239 -3.11 -1.03 4.25
CA GLY A 239 -2.90 0.04 5.22
C GLY A 239 -2.03 1.17 4.65
N ALA A 240 -2.28 2.42 5.04
CA ALA A 240 -1.63 3.61 4.46
C ALA A 240 -0.11 3.58 4.57
N GLY A 241 0.44 3.09 5.69
CA GLY A 241 1.88 2.92 5.83
C GLY A 241 2.48 1.99 4.78
N HIS A 242 1.77 0.91 4.43
CA HIS A 242 2.20 -0.06 3.42
C HIS A 242 2.04 0.47 2.00
N ALA A 243 0.95 1.19 1.73
CA ALA A 243 0.77 1.88 0.47
C ALA A 243 1.89 2.90 0.23
N ALA A 244 2.30 3.67 1.25
CA ALA A 244 3.40 4.64 1.13
C ALA A 244 4.71 4.00 0.65
N MET A 245 5.08 2.83 1.20
CA MET A 245 6.29 2.11 0.77
C MET A 245 6.15 1.51 -0.64
N LEU A 246 4.97 0.99 -1.02
CA LEU A 246 4.76 0.51 -2.39
C LEU A 246 4.87 1.65 -3.42
N ARG A 247 4.44 2.87 -3.08
CA ARG A 247 4.60 4.04 -3.96
C ARG A 247 6.06 4.30 -4.30
N GLU A 248 6.94 4.21 -3.30
CA GLU A 248 8.39 4.37 -3.49
C GLU A 248 8.93 3.34 -4.50
N PHE A 249 8.56 2.08 -4.34
CA PHE A 249 9.03 1.04 -5.27
C PHE A 249 8.48 1.22 -6.69
N ILE A 250 7.20 1.56 -6.82
CA ILE A 250 6.55 1.75 -8.12
C ILE A 250 7.15 2.96 -8.86
N ALA A 251 7.61 3.99 -8.16
CA ALA A 251 8.26 5.15 -8.77
C ALA A 251 9.51 4.75 -9.59
N HIS A 252 10.13 3.61 -9.26
CA HIS A 252 11.30 3.06 -9.95
C HIS A 252 10.97 1.87 -10.87
N ASP A 253 9.70 1.44 -10.97
CA ASP A 253 9.30 0.35 -11.87
C ASP A 253 8.84 0.89 -13.24
N PRO A 254 9.53 0.54 -14.35
CA PRO A 254 9.13 1.00 -15.69
C PRO A 254 7.83 0.34 -16.18
N THR A 255 7.36 -0.74 -15.57
CA THR A 255 6.17 -1.51 -15.96
C THR A 255 4.88 -0.83 -15.53
N PHE A 256 4.90 -0.14 -14.39
CA PHE A 256 3.71 0.40 -13.74
C PHE A 256 3.71 1.92 -13.69
N GLU A 257 2.51 2.49 -13.73
CA GLU A 257 2.22 3.88 -13.39
C GLU A 257 1.12 3.96 -12.34
N ILE A 258 1.28 4.83 -11.35
CA ILE A 258 0.29 5.02 -10.30
C ILE A 258 -0.86 5.87 -10.83
N VAL A 259 -2.09 5.41 -10.64
CA VAL A 259 -3.30 6.21 -10.82
C VAL A 259 -3.79 6.65 -9.46
N GLU A 260 -3.79 7.96 -9.24
CA GLU A 260 -4.20 8.56 -7.97
C GLU A 260 -5.70 8.33 -7.69
N LEU A 261 -6.03 7.97 -6.45
CA LEU A 261 -7.42 7.80 -6.02
C LEU A 261 -8.25 9.06 -6.28
N SER A 262 -7.66 10.23 -6.06
CA SER A 262 -8.30 11.53 -6.33
C SER A 262 -8.68 11.71 -7.81
N THR A 263 -7.94 11.11 -8.75
CA THR A 263 -8.30 11.12 -10.18
C THR A 263 -9.45 10.15 -10.47
N VAL A 264 -9.50 9.00 -9.81
CA VAL A 264 -10.59 8.01 -9.99
C VAL A 264 -11.91 8.51 -9.39
N LEU A 265 -11.88 9.28 -8.31
CA LEU A 265 -13.08 9.73 -7.60
C LEU A 265 -13.73 10.98 -8.21
N LYS A 266 -13.06 11.69 -9.14
CA LYS A 266 -13.66 12.78 -9.91
C LYS A 266 -14.84 12.29 -10.76
#